data_AF-A0A124G7Q7-F1
#
_entry.id   AF-A0A124G7Q7-F1
#
_cell.length_a   1.000
_cell.length_b   1.000
_cell.length_c   1.000
_cell.angle_alpha   90.00
_cell.angle_beta   90.00
_cell.angle_gamma   90.00
#
_symmetry.space_group_name_H-M   'P 1'
#
loop_
_entity.id
_entity.type
_entity.pdbx_description
1 polymer ?
#
loop_
_entity_poly.entity_id
_entity_poly.type
_entity_poly.pdbx_seq_one_letter_code
_entity_poly.pdbx_strand_id
1 'polypeptide(L)'
;MSGVPAAPPPGDLRQTAVGRLRKRRELQTHVLAYVLVNAFLVAIWWLTTPDGFFWPMFPLFGWGIGVAFHLWDVFVGSEPSEEAIRAEMDRLEKR
;
A
#
# COMPACT_ATOMS: atom_id res chain seq x y z
N MET A 1 36.08 10.65 -20.84
CA MET A 1 35.26 11.75 -20.30
C MET A 1 34.10 11.11 -19.56
N SER A 2 34.29 10.81 -18.29
CA SER A 2 33.32 10.12 -17.44
C SER A 2 32.39 11.17 -16.84
N GLY A 3 31.17 11.28 -17.38
CA GLY A 3 30.10 12.05 -16.75
C GLY A 3 29.68 11.32 -15.49
N VAL A 4 30.25 11.70 -14.34
CA VAL A 4 29.69 11.34 -13.05
C VAL A 4 28.29 11.96 -13.00
N PRO A 5 27.20 11.18 -12.95
CA PRO A 5 25.87 11.76 -12.80
C PRO A 5 25.85 12.50 -11.46
N ALA A 6 25.55 13.80 -11.50
CA ALA A 6 25.42 14.61 -10.31
C ALA A 6 24.42 13.95 -9.35
N ALA A 7 24.84 13.74 -8.10
CA ALA A 7 23.97 13.22 -7.06
C ALA A 7 22.63 13.99 -7.09
N PRO A 8 21.48 13.30 -7.05
CA PRO A 8 20.18 13.95 -7.15
C PRO A 8 20.06 15.07 -6.12
N PRO A 9 19.47 16.23 -6.48
CA PRO A 9 19.43 17.39 -5.60
C PRO A 9 18.74 17.03 -4.27
N PRO A 10 19.18 17.58 -3.13
CA PRO A 10 18.70 17.20 -1.79
C PRO A 10 17.17 17.26 -1.59
N GLY A 11 16.47 18.03 -2.43
CA GLY A 11 15.01 18.13 -2.45
C GLY A 11 14.29 16.87 -2.96
N ASP A 12 14.89 16.09 -3.86
CA ASP A 12 14.28 14.89 -4.43
C ASP A 12 14.30 13.72 -3.44
N LEU A 13 15.44 13.48 -2.78
CA LEU A 13 15.56 12.42 -1.78
C LEU A 13 14.58 12.63 -0.60
N ARG A 14 14.38 13.90 -0.19
CA ARG A 14 13.43 14.25 0.87
C ARG A 14 11.98 14.01 0.43
N GLN A 15 11.60 14.38 -0.80
CA GLN A 15 10.25 14.17 -1.31
C GLN A 15 9.91 12.68 -1.46
N THR A 16 10.84 11.89 -1.98
CA THR A 16 10.68 10.42 -2.10
C THR A 16 10.55 9.76 -0.72
N ALA A 17 11.36 10.18 0.25
CA ALA A 17 11.28 9.69 1.63
C ALA A 17 9.93 10.04 2.30
N VAL A 18 9.45 11.27 2.13
CA VAL A 18 8.15 11.72 2.67
C VAL A 18 6.99 10.99 1.99
N GLY A 19 7.04 10.79 0.67
CA GLY A 19 6.03 10.04 -0.08
C GLY A 19 5.90 8.60 0.40
N ARG A 20 7.03 7.91 0.61
CA ARG A 20 7.05 6.55 1.17
C ARG A 20 6.47 6.48 2.59
N LEU A 21 6.81 7.43 3.46
CA LEU A 21 6.25 7.51 4.82
C LEU A 21 4.75 7.75 4.82
N ARG A 22 4.24 8.58 3.90
CA ARG A 22 2.81 8.89 3.78
C ARG A 22 2.00 7.70 3.30
N LYS A 23 2.45 7.01 2.23
CA LYS A 23 1.81 5.79 1.71
C LYS A 23 1.68 4.71 2.79
N ARG A 24 2.73 4.50 3.59
CA ARG A 24 2.70 3.55 4.72
C ARG A 24 1.67 3.93 5.79
N ARG A 25 1.54 5.21 6.13
CA ARG A 25 0.54 5.69 7.10
C ARG A 25 -0.89 5.54 6.59
N GLU A 26 -1.16 5.87 5.33
CA GLU A 26 -2.49 5.69 4.74
C GLU A 26 -2.93 4.23 4.72
N LEU A 27 -2.01 3.32 4.40
CA LEU A 27 -2.25 1.88 4.48
C LEU A 27 -2.52 1.43 5.92
N GLN A 28 -1.70 1.87 6.89
CA GLN A 28 -1.89 1.52 8.31
C GLN A 28 -3.24 1.97 8.83
N THR A 29 -3.67 3.19 8.50
CA THR A 29 -4.99 3.70 8.90
C THR A 29 -6.13 2.88 8.29
N HIS A 30 -6.04 2.51 7.01
CA HIS A 30 -7.07 1.69 6.37
C HIS A 30 -7.13 0.26 6.95
N VAL A 31 -5.99 -0.37 7.18
CA VAL A 31 -5.93 -1.71 7.80
C VAL A 31 -6.46 -1.66 9.24
N LEU A 32 -6.08 -0.64 10.01
CA LEU A 32 -6.58 -0.46 11.37
C LEU A 32 -8.09 -0.26 11.39
N ALA A 33 -8.60 0.61 10.51
CA ALA A 33 -10.05 0.82 10.37
C ALA A 33 -10.77 -0.48 9.99
N TYR A 34 -10.22 -1.24 9.04
CA TYR A 34 -10.76 -2.54 8.64
C TYR A 34 -10.84 -3.51 9.82
N VAL A 35 -9.77 -3.64 10.60
CA VAL A 35 -9.75 -4.55 11.76
C VAL A 35 -10.74 -4.09 12.83
N LEU A 36 -10.77 -2.80 13.17
CA LEU A 36 -11.66 -2.27 14.21
C LEU A 36 -13.13 -2.42 13.84
N VAL A 37 -13.50 -2.06 12.60
CA VAL A 37 -14.88 -2.17 12.14
C VAL A 37 -15.31 -3.63 12.08
N ASN A 38 -14.51 -4.53 11.50
CA ASN A 38 -14.90 -5.94 11.42
C ASN A 38 -14.96 -6.59 12.81
N ALA A 39 -14.02 -6.29 13.71
CA ALA A 39 -14.09 -6.78 15.09
C ALA A 39 -15.37 -6.30 15.80
N PHE A 40 -15.76 -5.04 15.59
CA PHE A 40 -17.01 -4.50 16.13
C PHE A 40 -18.25 -5.20 15.56
N LEU A 41 -18.30 -5.44 14.25
CA LEU A 41 -19.42 -6.15 13.61
C LEU A 41 -19.52 -7.62 14.09
N VAL A 42 -18.38 -8.28 14.25
CA VAL A 42 -18.31 -9.65 14.82
C VAL A 42 -18.77 -9.65 16.27
N ALA A 43 -18.38 -8.64 17.07
CA ALA A 43 -18.84 -8.51 18.44
C ALA A 43 -20.36 -8.29 18.52
N ILE A 44 -20.93 -7.45 17.63
CA ILE A 44 -22.38 -7.29 17.52
C ILE A 44 -23.04 -8.63 17.21
N TRP A 45 -22.58 -9.34 16.18
CA TRP A 45 -23.14 -10.63 15.80
C TRP A 45 -23.08 -11.64 16.95
N TRP A 46 -21.94 -11.73 17.64
CA TRP A 46 -21.77 -12.62 18.79
C TRP A 46 -22.73 -12.31 19.94
N LEU A 47 -23.02 -11.03 20.17
CA LEU A 47 -23.89 -10.59 21.27
C LEU A 47 -25.38 -10.68 20.91
N THR A 48 -25.76 -10.52 19.64
CA THR A 48 -27.17 -10.48 19.23
C THR A 48 -27.68 -11.79 18.65
N THR A 49 -26.83 -12.51 17.92
CA THR A 49 -27.26 -13.65 17.09
C THR A 49 -26.14 -14.68 16.91
N PRO A 50 -25.56 -15.23 18.01
CA PRO A 50 -24.43 -16.16 17.93
C PRO A 50 -24.78 -17.48 17.20
N ASP A 51 -26.04 -17.90 17.23
CA ASP A 51 -26.54 -19.09 16.49
C ASP A 51 -27.13 -18.72 15.11
N GLY A 52 -27.11 -17.43 14.77
CA GLY A 52 -27.65 -16.90 13.53
C GLY A 52 -26.65 -16.94 12.37
N PHE A 53 -27.14 -16.65 11.17
CA PHE A 53 -26.27 -16.51 10.00
C PHE A 53 -25.18 -15.45 10.23
N PHE A 54 -23.93 -15.78 9.93
CA PHE A 54 -22.75 -14.93 10.11
C PHE A 54 -22.67 -13.81 9.06
N TRP A 55 -23.59 -12.85 9.15
CA TRP A 55 -23.65 -11.70 8.25
C TRP A 55 -22.39 -10.82 8.21
N PRO A 56 -21.49 -10.76 9.24
CA PRO A 56 -20.24 -10.03 9.11
C PRO A 56 -19.33 -10.53 7.98
N MET A 57 -19.57 -11.72 7.42
CA MET A 57 -18.82 -12.22 6.26
C MET A 57 -18.86 -11.26 5.06
N PHE A 58 -19.98 -10.56 4.82
CA PHE A 58 -20.11 -9.67 3.65
C PHE A 58 -19.12 -8.49 3.70
N PRO A 59 -19.07 -7.67 4.77
CA PRO A 59 -18.07 -6.61 4.88
C PRO A 59 -16.65 -7.17 4.99
N LEU A 60 -16.45 -8.33 5.63
CA LEU A 60 -15.13 -8.97 5.70
C LEU A 60 -14.60 -9.29 4.30
N PHE A 61 -15.37 -9.97 3.46
CA PHE A 61 -14.92 -10.37 2.12
C PHE A 61 -15.04 -9.24 1.10
N GLY A 62 -16.16 -8.52 1.07
CA GLY A 62 -16.39 -7.44 0.12
C GLY A 62 -15.37 -6.31 0.27
N TRP A 63 -15.12 -5.86 1.51
CA TRP A 63 -14.16 -4.78 1.77
C TRP A 63 -12.73 -5.30 1.95
N GLY A 64 -12.57 -6.53 2.46
CA GLY A 64 -11.26 -7.14 2.67
C GLY A 64 -10.47 -7.38 1.39
N ILE A 65 -11.16 -7.64 0.27
CA ILE A 65 -10.50 -7.73 -1.04
C ILE A 65 -9.83 -6.40 -1.42
N GLY A 66 -10.50 -5.27 -1.20
CA GLY A 66 -9.92 -3.95 -1.48
C GLY A 66 -8.69 -3.65 -0.62
N VAL A 67 -8.73 -4.03 0.67
CA VAL A 67 -7.58 -3.91 1.58
C VAL A 67 -6.43 -4.84 1.16
N ALA A 68 -6.74 -6.06 0.72
CA ALA A 68 -5.74 -7.03 0.25
C ALA A 68 -5.02 -6.53 -1.01
N PHE A 69 -5.73 -5.93 -1.97
CA PHE A 69 -5.10 -5.29 -3.14
C PHE A 69 -4.19 -4.13 -2.75
N HIS A 70 -4.60 -3.31 -1.78
CA HIS A 70 -3.77 -2.20 -1.31
C HIS A 70 -2.51 -2.68 -0.56
N LEU A 71 -2.64 -3.74 0.25
CA LEU A 71 -1.51 -4.42 0.87
C LEU A 71 -0.56 -4.99 -0.19
N TRP A 72 -1.09 -5.63 -1.23
CA TRP A 72 -0.30 -6.16 -2.33
C TRP A 72 0.46 -5.05 -3.07
N ASP A 73 -0.18 -3.91 -3.34
CA ASP A 73 0.48 -2.76 -3.96
C ASP A 73 1.63 -2.20 -3.10
N VAL A 74 1.49 -2.19 -1.77
CA VAL A 74 2.55 -1.70 -0.87
C VAL A 74 3.67 -2.73 -0.62
N PHE A 75 3.33 -4.02 -0.58
CA PHE A 75 4.30 -5.09 -0.26
C PHE A 75 4.94 -5.75 -1.49
N VAL A 76 4.20 -5.85 -2.60
CA VAL A 76 4.63 -6.49 -3.86
C VAL A 76 4.89 -5.45 -4.95
N GLY A 77 4.27 -4.26 -4.87
CA GLY A 77 4.67 -3.08 -5.65
C GLY A 77 6.07 -2.65 -5.24
N SER A 78 7.05 -3.39 -5.76
CA SER A 78 8.43 -2.99 -5.83
C SER A 78 8.42 -1.70 -6.64
N GLU A 79 8.61 -0.55 -5.99
CA GLU A 79 9.02 0.63 -6.74
C GLU A 79 10.20 0.18 -7.61
N PRO A 80 10.13 0.38 -8.95
CA PRO A 80 11.22 -0.02 -9.83
C PRO A 80 12.50 0.55 -9.26
N SER A 81 13.52 -0.29 -9.06
CA SER A 81 14.78 0.19 -8.50
C SER A 81 15.27 1.37 -9.33
N GLU A 82 15.96 2.35 -8.73
CA GLU A 82 16.49 3.47 -9.51
C GLU A 82 17.38 2.99 -10.66
N GLU A 83 17.99 1.80 -10.53
CA GLU A 83 18.72 1.12 -11.59
C GLU A 83 17.82 0.69 -12.74
N ALA A 84 16.64 0.12 -12.45
CA ALA A 84 15.65 -0.24 -13.47
C ALA A 84 15.06 0.99 -14.17
N ILE A 85 14.82 2.08 -13.43
CA ILE A 85 14.34 3.36 -14.00
C ILE A 85 15.40 3.95 -14.92
N ARG A 86 16.67 3.99 -14.48
CA ARG A 86 17.80 4.47 -15.30
C ARG A 86 18.00 3.63 -16.56
N ALA A 87 17.97 2.31 -16.44
CA ALA A 87 18.12 1.40 -17.57
C ALA A 87 17.03 1.60 -18.64
N GLU A 88 15.80 1.89 -18.23
CA GLU A 88 14.70 2.17 -19.16
C GLU A 88 14.82 3.55 -19.80
N MET A 89 15.27 4.57 -19.07
CA MET A 89 15.56 5.90 -19.64
C MET A 89 16.65 5.83 -20.72
N ASP A 90 17.75 5.14 -20.44
CA ASP A 90 18.86 4.94 -21.40
C ASP A 90 18.40 4.18 -22.66
N ARG A 91 17.43 3.28 -22.51
CA ARG A 91 16.86 2.51 -23.63
C ARG A 91 15.97 3.37 -24.52
N LEU A 92 15.23 4.31 -23.94
CA LEU A 92 14.36 5.24 -24.68
C LEU A 92 15.17 6.34 -25.38
N GLU A 93 16.27 6.80 -24.78
CA GLU A 93 17.12 7.85 -25.35
C GLU A 93 17.97 7.36 -26.53
N LYS A 94 18.28 6.05 -26.58
CA LYS A 94 19.01 5.41 -27.70
C LYS A 94 18.12 5.02 -28.88
N ARG A 95 16.83 5.38 -28.87
CA ARG A 95 15.84 5.01 -29.89
C ARG A 95 15.44 6.19 -30.74
#